data_AF-A0A430G2D0-F1
#
_entry.id   AF-A0A430G2D0-F1
#
_cell.length_a   1.000
_cell.length_b   1.000
_cell.length_c   1.000
_cell.angle_alpha   90.00
_cell.angle_beta   90.00
_cell.angle_gamma   90.00
#
_symmetry.space_group_name_H-M   'P 1'
#
loop_
_entity.id
_entity.type
_entity.pdbx_description
1 polymer ?
#
loop_
_entity_poly.entity_id
_entity_poly.type
_entity_poly.pdbx_seq_one_letter_code
_entity_poly.pdbx_strand_id
1 'polypeptide(L)'
;MSRKQTPHELDMMVLMRSAAFRRFLLRVCSHAGIWRSTAGADQALHMEGRRSLGLDILTEAAAGLPRATSIEHVLAAILVESTPQETPDDDASHSSDT
;
A
#
# COMPACT_ATOMS: atom_id res chain seq x y z
N MET A 1 -25.00 3.17 18.33
CA MET A 1 -23.93 2.52 19.13
C MET A 1 -22.65 2.56 18.31
N SER A 2 -21.55 3.12 18.84
CA SER A 2 -20.27 3.16 18.12
C SER A 2 -19.62 1.79 18.17
N ARG A 3 -19.31 1.18 17.01
CA ARG A 3 -18.59 -0.10 16.93
C ARG A 3 -17.18 0.11 17.49
N LYS A 4 -16.79 -0.69 18.50
CA LYS A 4 -15.41 -0.70 18.99
C LYS A 4 -14.51 -1.31 17.90
N GLN A 5 -13.37 -0.66 17.67
CA GLN A 5 -12.39 -1.16 16.72
C GLN A 5 -11.65 -2.37 17.29
N THR A 6 -11.31 -3.33 16.43
CA THR A 6 -10.53 -4.52 16.80
C THR A 6 -9.03 -4.19 16.90
N PRO A 7 -8.22 -4.97 17.63
CA PRO A 7 -6.76 -4.79 17.65
C PRO A 7 -6.16 -4.79 16.24
N HIS A 8 -6.60 -5.70 15.37
CA HIS A 8 -6.16 -5.77 13.98
C HIS A 8 -6.46 -4.48 13.19
N GLU A 9 -7.67 -3.92 13.34
CA GLU A 9 -8.03 -2.63 12.71
C GLU A 9 -7.12 -1.49 13.21
N LEU A 10 -6.76 -1.48 14.49
CA LEU A 10 -5.85 -0.48 15.07
C LEU A 10 -4.41 -0.64 14.56
N ASP A 11 -3.89 -1.87 14.52
CA ASP A 11 -2.55 -2.16 14.00
C ASP A 11 -2.45 -1.79 12.52
N MET A 12 -3.46 -2.15 11.72
CA MET A 12 -3.52 -1.77 10.32
C MET A 12 -3.65 -0.27 10.11
N MET A 13 -4.37 0.44 10.97
CA MET A 13 -4.41 1.90 10.94
C MET A 13 -3.03 2.52 11.16
N VAL A 14 -2.23 1.97 12.09
CA VAL A 14 -0.86 2.41 12.35
C VAL A 14 0.01 2.14 11.12
N LEU A 15 -0.06 0.94 10.55
CA LEU A 15 0.71 0.58 9.37
C LEU A 15 0.35 1.43 8.15
N MET A 16 -0.94 1.64 7.85
CA MET A 16 -1.40 2.43 6.71
C MET A 16 -1.03 3.92 6.79
N ARG A 17 -0.76 4.45 7.98
CA ARG A 17 -0.20 5.80 8.16
C ARG A 17 1.27 5.90 7.74
N SER A 18 2.01 4.79 7.73
CA SER A 18 3.41 4.77 7.30
C SER A 18 3.57 4.82 5.79
N ALA A 19 4.26 5.85 5.28
CA ALA A 19 4.62 5.94 3.87
C ALA A 19 5.49 4.76 3.40
N ALA A 20 6.36 4.23 4.28
CA ALA A 20 7.18 3.07 3.95
C ALA A 20 6.32 1.82 3.71
N PHE A 21 5.28 1.62 4.52
CA PHE A 21 4.34 0.51 4.35
C PHE A 21 3.49 0.67 3.08
N ARG A 22 3.00 1.88 2.79
CA ARG A 22 2.28 2.15 1.52
C ARG A 22 3.16 1.90 0.28
N ARG A 23 4.43 2.34 0.30
CA ARG A 23 5.41 2.02 -0.76
C ARG A 23 5.69 0.52 -0.87
N PHE A 24 5.68 -0.21 0.25
CA PHE A 24 5.76 -1.67 0.24
C PHE A 24 4.54 -2.30 -0.44
N LEU A 25 3.32 -1.88 -0.09
CA LEU A 25 2.10 -2.36 -0.72
C LEU A 25 2.05 -2.05 -2.23
N LEU A 26 2.55 -0.88 -2.65
CA LEU A 26 2.68 -0.53 -4.07
C LEU A 26 3.60 -1.50 -4.83
N ARG A 27 4.72 -1.92 -4.20
CA ARG A 27 5.60 -2.96 -4.73
C ARG A 27 4.93 -4.33 -4.78
N VAL A 28 4.18 -4.69 -3.74
CA VAL A 28 3.37 -5.93 -3.72
C VAL A 28 2.37 -5.95 -4.88
N CYS A 29 1.65 -4.85 -5.14
CA CYS A 29 0.70 -4.76 -6.27
C CYS A 29 1.40 -4.98 -7.62
N SER A 30 2.59 -4.41 -7.78
CA SER A 30 3.40 -4.57 -8.99
C SER A 30 3.86 -6.03 -9.17
N HIS A 31 4.27 -6.69 -8.09
CA HIS A 31 4.67 -8.09 -8.10
C HIS A 31 3.48 -9.06 -8.25
N ALA A 32 2.34 -8.76 -7.67
CA ALA A 32 1.11 -9.55 -7.83
C ALA A 32 0.53 -9.41 -9.25
N GLY A 33 1.03 -8.46 -10.05
CA GLY A 33 0.54 -8.24 -11.40
C GLY A 33 -0.87 -7.64 -11.43
N ILE A 34 -1.28 -6.92 -10.38
CA ILE A 34 -2.62 -6.29 -10.29
C ILE A 34 -2.90 -5.45 -11.55
N TRP A 35 -1.88 -4.74 -12.04
CA TRP A 35 -1.96 -3.86 -13.21
C TRP A 35 -1.66 -4.54 -14.57
N ARG A 36 -1.29 -5.82 -14.58
CA ARG A 36 -0.86 -6.50 -15.82
C ARG A 36 -2.01 -7.24 -16.48
N SER A 37 -2.27 -6.95 -17.75
CA SER A 37 -3.10 -7.84 -18.58
C SER A 37 -2.37 -9.17 -18.79
N THR A 38 -3.10 -10.28 -18.69
CA THR A 38 -2.58 -11.62 -18.98
C THR A 38 -2.98 -12.00 -20.40
N ALA A 39 -2.02 -12.44 -21.21
CA ALA A 39 -2.26 -12.97 -22.56
C ALA A 39 -1.97 -14.48 -22.57
N GLY A 40 -2.98 -15.28 -22.90
CA GLY A 40 -2.86 -16.76 -22.96
C GLY A 40 -3.19 -17.47 -21.64
N ALA A 41 -3.72 -18.69 -21.75
CA ALA A 41 -4.31 -19.44 -20.64
C ALA A 41 -3.29 -19.85 -19.56
N ASP A 42 -2.11 -20.33 -19.95
CA ASP A 42 -1.09 -20.78 -18.99
C ASP A 42 -0.48 -19.63 -18.19
N GLN A 43 -0.24 -18.50 -18.86
CA GLN A 43 0.24 -17.29 -18.19
C GLN A 43 -0.84 -16.67 -17.30
N ALA A 44 -2.11 -16.81 -17.67
CA ALA A 44 -3.23 -16.39 -16.82
C ALA A 44 -3.27 -17.18 -15.50
N LEU A 45 -3.18 -18.51 -15.54
CA LEU A 45 -3.26 -19.34 -14.32
C LEU A 45 -2.15 -19.05 -13.31
N HIS A 46 -0.89 -18.95 -13.78
CA HIS A 46 0.24 -18.63 -12.89
C HIS A 46 0.13 -17.22 -12.29
N MET A 47 -0.31 -16.25 -13.09
CA MET A 47 -0.50 -14.87 -12.63
C MET A 47 -1.69 -14.74 -11.70
N GLU A 48 -2.73 -15.55 -11.86
CA GLU A 48 -3.94 -15.48 -11.05
C GLU A 48 -3.67 -15.89 -9.59
N GLY A 49 -2.83 -16.90 -9.36
CA GLY A 49 -2.41 -17.26 -7.99
C GLY A 49 -1.68 -16.12 -7.28
N ARG A 50 -0.81 -15.41 -7.99
CA ARG A 50 -0.09 -14.23 -7.45
C ARG A 50 -1.02 -13.03 -7.23
N ARG A 51 -1.97 -12.83 -8.16
CA ARG A 51 -2.98 -11.79 -8.08
C ARG A 51 -3.90 -11.99 -6.89
N SER A 52 -4.36 -13.23 -6.65
CA SER A 52 -5.18 -13.58 -5.49
C SER A 52 -4.51 -13.18 -4.18
N LEU A 53 -3.25 -13.60 -3.96
CA LEU A 53 -2.52 -13.22 -2.74
C LEU A 53 -2.34 -11.70 -2.60
N GLY A 54 -2.09 -11.00 -3.71
CA GLY A 54 -2.04 -9.54 -3.72
C GLY A 54 -3.35 -8.90 -3.26
N LEU A 55 -4.50 -9.42 -3.73
CA LEU A 55 -5.82 -8.94 -3.34
C LEU A 55 -6.16 -9.25 -1.88
N ASP A 56 -5.74 -10.40 -1.36
CA ASP A 56 -5.92 -10.76 0.05
C ASP A 56 -5.14 -9.79 0.95
N ILE A 57 -3.88 -9.48 0.61
CA ILE A 57 -3.08 -8.48 1.34
C ILE A 57 -3.74 -7.10 1.31
N LEU A 58 -4.32 -6.70 0.17
CA LEU A 58 -5.03 -5.42 0.07
C LEU A 58 -6.34 -5.43 0.89
N THR A 59 -6.98 -6.59 1.03
CA THR A 59 -8.16 -6.77 1.87
C THR A 59 -7.81 -6.59 3.35
N GLU A 60 -6.71 -7.18 3.81
CA GLU A 60 -6.18 -6.94 5.16
C GLU A 60 -5.82 -5.45 5.34
N ALA A 61 -5.17 -4.84 4.35
CA ALA A 61 -4.79 -3.43 4.39
C ALA A 61 -5.99 -2.47 4.51
N ALA A 62 -7.14 -2.86 3.97
CA ALA A 62 -8.36 -2.06 4.01
C ALA A 62 -8.89 -1.85 5.43
N ALA A 63 -8.57 -2.74 6.38
CA ALA A 63 -8.92 -2.59 7.79
C ALA A 63 -8.27 -1.36 8.44
N GLY A 64 -7.18 -0.86 7.85
CA GLY A 64 -6.46 0.32 8.34
C GLY A 64 -7.02 1.67 7.87
N LEU A 65 -8.09 1.68 7.07
CA LEU A 65 -8.65 2.90 6.50
C LEU A 65 -10.00 3.28 7.15
N PRO A 66 -10.22 4.58 7.43
CA PRO A 66 -11.44 5.04 8.10
C PRO A 66 -12.61 5.14 7.09
N ARG A 67 -13.32 4.02 6.88
CA ARG A 67 -14.70 3.84 6.33
C ARG A 67 -14.71 2.64 5.38
N ALA A 68 -15.62 1.68 5.61
CA ALA A 68 -15.95 0.49 4.80
C ALA A 68 -15.20 0.41 3.47
N THR A 69 -13.95 0.00 3.57
CA THR A 69 -12.95 0.32 2.56
C THR A 69 -12.86 -0.84 1.60
N SER A 70 -13.31 -0.61 0.37
CA SER A 70 -13.00 -1.49 -0.74
C SER A 70 -11.49 -1.47 -1.01
N ILE A 71 -10.99 -2.50 -1.69
CA ILE A 71 -9.62 -2.56 -2.20
C ILE A 71 -9.26 -1.28 -2.98
N GLU A 72 -10.21 -0.66 -3.67
CA GLU A 72 -10.02 0.59 -4.42
C GLU A 72 -9.52 1.75 -3.56
N HIS A 73 -9.99 1.85 -2.32
CA HIS A 73 -9.54 2.89 -1.39
C HIS A 73 -8.10 2.66 -0.95
N VAL A 74 -7.70 1.39 -0.78
CA VAL A 74 -6.30 1.04 -0.51
C VAL A 74 -5.44 1.38 -1.72
N LEU A 75 -5.89 1.05 -2.93
CA LEU A 75 -5.19 1.41 -4.17
C LEU A 75 -5.01 2.93 -4.30
N ALA A 76 -6.05 3.72 -4.03
CA ALA A 76 -5.95 5.18 -4.02
C ALA A 76 -4.92 5.68 -2.99
N ALA A 77 -4.93 5.13 -1.78
CA ALA A 77 -4.00 5.53 -0.72
C ALA A 77 -2.53 5.21 -1.06
N ILE A 78 -2.25 4.09 -1.73
CA ILE A 78 -0.88 3.69 -2.07
C ILE A 78 -0.39 4.32 -3.38
N LEU A 79 -1.28 4.70 -4.30
CA LEU A 79 -0.90 5.33 -5.57
C LEU A 79 -0.30 6.73 -5.38
N VAL A 80 -0.62 7.43 -4.29
CA VAL A 80 0.04 8.70 -3.93
C VAL A 80 1.56 8.52 -3.75
N GLU A 81 2.02 7.31 -3.40
CA GLU A 81 3.44 7.02 -3.24
C GLU A 81 4.16 6.71 -4.57
N SER A 82 3.43 6.68 -5.70
CA SER A 82 4.02 6.44 -7.03
C SER A 82 4.69 7.70 -7.60
N THR A 83 4.31 8.88 -7.12
CA THR A 83 4.99 10.13 -7.42
C THR A 83 6.14 10.33 -6.44
N PRO A 84 7.38 10.55 -6.91
CA PRO A 84 8.46 10.97 -6.03
C PRO A 84 8.05 12.27 -5.35
N GLN A 85 7.90 12.27 -4.03
CA GLN A 85 7.94 13.52 -3.29
C GLN A 85 9.40 13.93 -3.23
N GLU A 86 9.73 15.06 -3.85
CA GLU A 86 11.00 15.74 -3.57
C GLU A 86 11.05 15.92 -2.05
N THR A 87 12.01 15.25 -1.41
CA THR A 87 12.34 15.56 -0.03
C THR A 87 12.73 17.03 0.02
N PRO A 88 12.18 17.86 0.92
CA PRO A 88 12.80 19.13 1.20
C PRO A 88 14.22 18.84 1.69
N ASP A 89 15.21 19.39 0.98
CA ASP A 89 16.62 19.41 1.39
C ASP A 89 16.70 20.16 2.72
N ASP A 90 16.56 19.43 3.81
CA ASP A 90 16.87 19.93 5.16
C ASP A 90 18.12 19.17 5.62
N ASP A 91 19.26 19.58 5.05
CA ASP A 91 20.58 19.55 5.69
C ASP A 91 21.65 20.12 4.75
N ALA A 92 21.75 21.45 4.74
CA ALA A 92 22.99 22.13 4.39
C ALA A 92 23.28 23.24 5.42
N SER A 93 24.06 22.85 6.44
CA SER A 93 25.13 23.68 7.02
C SER A 93 24.76 24.64 8.15
N HIS A 94 24.43 24.11 9.32
CA HIS A 94 24.94 24.69 10.57
C HIS A 94 26.10 23.83 11.10
N SER A 95 27.33 24.16 10.71
CA SER A 95 28.56 24.05 11.52
C SER A 95 29.80 24.15 10.64
N SER A 96 30.46 25.31 10.67
CA SER A 96 31.91 25.38 10.77
C SER A 96 32.25 26.74 11.37
N ASP A 97 32.67 26.72 12.63
CA ASP A 97 33.43 27.79 13.25
C ASP A 97 34.58 28.23 12.33
N THR A 98 34.73 29.54 12.10
CA THR A 98 36.03 30.24 12.23
C THR A 98 35.82 31.74 12.37
#